data_AF-A0A819MU28-F1
#
_entry.id   AF-A0A819MU28-F1
#
_cell.length_a   1.000
_cell.length_b   1.000
_cell.length_c   1.000
_cell.angle_alpha   90.00
_cell.angle_beta   90.00
_cell.angle_gamma   90.00
#
_symmetry.space_group_name_H-M   'P 1'
#
loop_
_entity.id
_entity.type
_entity.pdbx_description
1 polymer ?
#
loop_
_entity_poly.entity_id
_entity_poly.type
_entity_poly.pdbx_seq_one_letter_code
_entity_poly.pdbx_strand_id
1 'polypeptide(L)'
;MVVSNCKDMARRRQEIALQVELETQEEWNEATNKEGLLVIDIYQQWAGPCKSVEGNFKRIKLETGEQLLRFALAKADTIDSLEKYRGRCEPCFLFYATGVLVDAVIGANAPELQRKILLNLEQEKKILKDGGERREFNFDHAATDEEEDGDAAANRQRSSSVAHAIASQQYTLAVIRPDAYADGKVEEIVDQIKSNGFKVLIQQEHLLDENGARELHRYKMNQEGYEDHIARMVSGPSIVLLLQKTEAKDATVDDFLELVNSDESLKTFVDCTQSIDNIHDELVLLLPNIAQRPHTPQEQLVERTLAIIRPSALKLFKDAIVSRIIQAGFEVTRQAEMHLTREQAEEFYSVKKSESYYEDLIREMTSGPSLALYMIKKDAVQGFRTLLGPAEKNQIKEASGTFRHEFDMVDTNVNSLHGPRSHAEVNRNVQFFFPEERILAILKPNLTGQQRSDIVDALKKAGFFIMARKTDKLTGDQVAQLEKAHQGKDHYNELLSYLTSGPSELLALAKENASQSLSQIIGPEDPAKATESAPNSLRALYGKDLVHNAIDVSSGAEQGKQDIHLIFGDLERDEVFPKSKSIDSSMSASSDTDIRKGDCNKYS
;
A
#
# COMPACT_ATOMS: atom_id res chain seq x y z
N MET A 1 -15.25 -49.97 -55.99
CA MET A 1 -14.78 -49.08 -57.08
C MET A 1 -15.26 -47.67 -56.78
N VAL A 2 -14.56 -46.56 -56.99
CA VAL A 2 -13.18 -46.19 -57.33
C VAL A 2 -13.10 -44.73 -56.85
N VAL A 3 -11.97 -44.35 -56.26
CA VAL A 3 -11.59 -43.01 -55.80
C VAL A 3 -11.50 -42.05 -56.99
N SER A 4 -11.99 -40.81 -56.86
CA SER A 4 -11.53 -39.70 -57.71
C SER A 4 -11.54 -38.35 -56.97
N ASN A 5 -10.32 -37.96 -56.59
CA ASN A 5 -9.75 -36.63 -56.38
C ASN A 5 -10.66 -35.40 -56.40
N CYS A 6 -10.75 -34.74 -55.24
CA CYS A 6 -10.78 -33.28 -55.16
C CYS A 6 -9.43 -32.83 -54.58
N LYS A 7 -8.51 -32.46 -55.46
CA LYS A 7 -7.26 -31.78 -55.12
C LYS A 7 -7.39 -30.30 -55.45
N ASP A 8 -6.88 -29.50 -54.53
CA ASP A 8 -6.34 -28.16 -54.71
C ASP A 8 -7.31 -26.99 -54.92
N MET A 9 -7.61 -26.30 -53.81
CA MET A 9 -7.08 -24.94 -53.59
C MET A 9 -7.19 -24.56 -52.10
N ALA A 10 -6.28 -25.08 -51.28
CA ALA A 10 -5.98 -24.47 -50.00
C ALA A 10 -5.12 -23.23 -50.27
N ARG A 11 -5.76 -22.06 -50.29
CA ARG A 11 -5.08 -20.77 -50.26
C ARG A 11 -4.35 -20.70 -48.91
N ARG A 12 -3.03 -20.98 -48.91
CA ARG A 12 -2.16 -20.83 -47.73
C ARG A 12 -2.40 -19.43 -47.14
N ARG A 13 -2.97 -19.37 -45.93
CA ARG A 13 -2.92 -18.15 -45.10
C ARG A 13 -1.45 -17.91 -44.79
N GLN A 14 -0.88 -16.91 -45.44
CA GLN A 14 0.44 -16.40 -45.08
C GLN A 14 0.24 -15.67 -43.75
N GLU A 15 0.81 -16.20 -42.66
CA GLU A 15 0.84 -15.52 -41.37
C GLU A 15 1.59 -14.19 -41.57
N ILE A 16 0.93 -13.08 -41.29
CA ILE A 16 1.57 -11.77 -41.32
C ILE A 16 2.51 -11.73 -40.12
N ALA A 17 3.82 -11.68 -40.37
CA ALA A 17 4.81 -11.46 -39.32
C ALA A 17 4.54 -10.11 -38.66
N LEU A 18 4.19 -10.12 -37.36
CA LEU A 18 3.75 -8.93 -36.63
C LEU A 18 4.91 -8.05 -36.16
N GLN A 19 6.12 -8.62 -36.16
CA GLN A 19 7.39 -7.99 -35.81
C GLN A 19 8.39 -8.19 -36.96
N VAL A 20 9.30 -7.23 -37.15
CA VAL A 20 10.41 -7.33 -38.10
C VAL A 20 11.68 -7.69 -37.34
N GLU A 21 12.41 -8.69 -37.82
CA GLU A 21 13.73 -9.03 -37.27
C GLU A 21 14.79 -8.13 -37.91
N LEU A 22 15.66 -7.55 -37.08
CA LEU A 22 16.76 -6.68 -37.46
C LEU A 22 18.06 -7.40 -37.08
N GLU A 23 18.84 -7.79 -38.08
CA GLU A 23 20.10 -8.50 -37.90
C GLU A 23 21.30 -7.68 -38.36
N THR A 24 21.10 -6.60 -39.13
CA THR A 24 22.19 -5.76 -39.66
C THR A 24 22.03 -4.28 -39.29
N GLN A 25 23.15 -3.55 -39.28
CA GLN A 25 23.15 -2.10 -39.05
C GLN A 25 22.35 -1.32 -40.12
N GLU A 26 22.31 -1.83 -41.36
CA GLU A 26 21.54 -1.23 -42.44
C GLU A 26 20.02 -1.34 -42.18
N GLU A 27 19.55 -2.53 -41.76
CA GLU A 27 18.16 -2.75 -41.35
C GLU A 27 17.77 -1.92 -40.12
N TRP A 28 18.68 -1.78 -39.15
CA TRP A 28 18.49 -0.92 -37.99
C TRP A 28 18.24 0.54 -38.39
N ASN A 29 19.09 1.08 -39.26
CA ASN A 29 18.99 2.47 -39.73
C ASN A 29 17.70 2.69 -40.53
N GLU A 30 17.30 1.73 -41.37
CA GLU A 30 16.05 1.84 -42.13
C GLU A 30 14.82 1.77 -41.19
N ALA A 31 14.84 0.88 -40.21
CA ALA A 31 13.70 0.66 -39.32
C ALA A 31 13.45 1.86 -38.40
N THR A 32 14.50 2.41 -37.80
CA THR A 32 14.44 3.51 -36.83
C THR A 32 14.04 4.84 -37.46
N ASN A 33 14.45 5.11 -38.71
CA ASN A 33 14.15 6.37 -39.40
C ASN A 33 12.78 6.44 -40.08
N LYS A 34 12.05 5.32 -40.18
CA LYS A 34 10.67 5.32 -40.70
C LYS A 34 9.74 6.10 -39.76
N GLU A 35 8.74 6.77 -40.34
CA GLU A 35 7.76 7.57 -39.61
C GLU A 35 6.97 6.72 -38.58
N GLY A 36 6.64 7.33 -37.44
CA GLY A 36 5.88 6.70 -36.36
C GLY A 36 6.77 6.12 -35.24
N LEU A 37 6.13 5.41 -34.31
CA LEU A 37 6.77 4.80 -33.15
C LEU A 37 7.20 3.36 -33.46
N LEU A 38 8.49 3.08 -33.31
CA LEU A 38 9.09 1.76 -33.37
C LEU A 38 9.49 1.32 -31.96
N VAL A 39 9.00 0.16 -31.54
CA VAL A 39 9.36 -0.50 -30.27
C VAL A 39 10.24 -1.70 -30.59
N ILE A 40 11.43 -1.75 -30.02
CA ILE A 40 12.46 -2.72 -30.37
C ILE A 40 12.80 -3.56 -29.15
N ASP A 41 12.59 -4.86 -29.20
CA ASP A 41 13.08 -5.83 -28.21
C ASP A 41 14.51 -6.25 -28.57
N ILE A 42 15.47 -5.93 -27.70
CA ILE A 42 16.89 -6.26 -27.90
C ILE A 42 17.16 -7.63 -27.30
N TYR A 43 17.73 -8.53 -28.10
CA TYR A 43 18.14 -9.85 -27.65
C TYR A 43 19.55 -10.22 -28.08
N GLN A 44 20.16 -11.14 -27.34
CA GLN A 44 21.44 -11.76 -27.67
C GLN A 44 21.20 -13.06 -28.46
N GLN A 45 22.07 -13.39 -29.40
CA GLN A 45 21.99 -14.60 -30.24
C GLN A 45 21.82 -15.89 -29.42
N TRP A 46 22.49 -15.97 -28.27
CA TRP A 46 22.50 -17.15 -27.41
C TRP A 46 21.27 -17.25 -26.49
N ALA A 47 20.57 -16.14 -26.23
CA ALA A 47 19.38 -16.09 -25.37
C ALA A 47 18.07 -16.15 -26.18
N GLY A 48 18.07 -15.61 -27.41
CA GLY A 48 16.88 -15.46 -28.24
C GLY A 48 15.91 -14.37 -27.74
N PRO A 49 14.90 -13.99 -28.54
CA PRO A 49 13.96 -12.92 -28.19
C PRO A 49 12.99 -13.33 -27.06
N CYS A 50 12.45 -12.34 -26.34
CA CYS A 50 11.58 -12.59 -25.20
C CYS A 50 10.19 -13.09 -25.64
N LYS A 51 9.96 -14.40 -25.55
CA LYS A 51 8.68 -15.03 -25.94
C LYS A 51 7.48 -14.63 -25.06
N SER A 52 7.72 -14.11 -23.86
CA SER A 52 6.68 -13.74 -22.90
C SER A 52 5.94 -12.44 -23.26
N VAL A 53 6.56 -11.56 -24.04
CA VAL A 53 5.98 -10.25 -24.43
C VAL A 53 5.38 -10.24 -25.84
N GLU A 54 5.67 -11.27 -26.65
CA GLU A 54 5.18 -11.39 -28.03
C GLU A 54 3.63 -11.33 -28.08
N GLY A 55 2.95 -12.03 -27.16
CA GLY A 55 1.49 -12.00 -27.05
C GLY A 55 0.93 -10.60 -26.73
N ASN A 56 1.66 -9.79 -25.96
CA ASN A 56 1.26 -8.43 -25.63
C ASN A 56 1.37 -7.49 -26.84
N PHE A 57 2.44 -7.57 -27.63
CA PHE A 57 2.57 -6.76 -28.83
C PHE A 57 1.51 -7.09 -29.89
N LYS A 58 1.17 -8.38 -30.05
CA LYS A 58 0.06 -8.79 -30.94
C LYS A 58 -1.27 -8.19 -30.50
N ARG A 59 -1.56 -8.26 -29.19
CA ARG A 59 -2.78 -7.68 -28.60
C ARG A 59 -2.82 -6.16 -28.78
N ILE A 60 -1.76 -5.45 -28.42
CA ILE A 60 -1.70 -3.98 -28.52
C ILE A 60 -1.86 -3.52 -29.97
N LYS A 61 -1.21 -4.17 -30.94
CA LYS A 61 -1.33 -3.82 -32.36
C LYS A 61 -2.74 -4.06 -32.90
N LEU A 62 -3.42 -5.13 -32.45
CA LEU A 62 -4.80 -5.43 -32.82
C LEU A 62 -5.81 -4.48 -32.15
N GLU A 63 -5.60 -4.13 -30.89
CA GLU A 63 -6.47 -3.22 -30.12
C GLU A 63 -6.34 -1.77 -30.59
N THR A 64 -5.14 -1.33 -30.97
CA THR A 64 -4.90 0.02 -31.47
C THR A 64 -5.24 0.16 -32.95
N GLY A 65 -4.94 -0.85 -33.78
CA GLY A 65 -5.19 -0.79 -35.23
C GLY A 65 -4.36 0.28 -35.97
N GLU A 66 -3.33 0.83 -35.31
CA GLU A 66 -2.61 2.02 -35.76
C GLU A 66 -1.45 1.66 -36.71
N GLN A 67 -1.42 2.28 -37.89
CA GLN A 67 -0.33 2.10 -38.86
C GLN A 67 0.99 2.74 -38.39
N LEU A 68 0.92 3.66 -37.42
CA LEU A 68 2.06 4.39 -36.87
C LEU A 68 2.83 3.60 -35.79
N LEU A 69 2.33 2.44 -35.34
CA LEU A 69 3.00 1.62 -34.33
C LEU A 69 3.64 0.37 -34.95
N ARG A 70 4.95 0.24 -34.81
CA ARG A 70 5.75 -0.88 -35.32
C ARG A 70 6.52 -1.56 -34.20
N PHE A 71 6.74 -2.85 -34.37
CA PHE A 71 7.50 -3.68 -33.43
C PHE A 71 8.64 -4.36 -34.19
N ALA A 72 9.82 -4.40 -33.58
CA ALA A 72 10.97 -5.11 -34.11
C ALA A 72 11.68 -5.93 -33.03
N LEU A 73 12.40 -6.96 -33.47
CA LEU A 73 13.35 -7.71 -32.67
C LEU A 73 14.74 -7.37 -33.21
N ALA A 74 15.67 -6.95 -32.34
CA ALA A 74 17.01 -6.56 -32.78
C ALA A 74 18.09 -7.42 -32.10
N LYS A 75 18.95 -8.00 -32.93
CA LYS A 75 20.06 -8.82 -32.49
C LYS A 75 21.26 -7.94 -32.13
N ALA A 76 21.55 -7.81 -30.83
CA ALA A 76 22.60 -6.91 -30.33
C ALA A 76 24.01 -7.30 -30.83
N ASP A 77 24.26 -8.59 -31.07
CA ASP A 77 25.57 -9.10 -31.47
C ASP A 77 26.04 -8.59 -32.84
N THR A 78 25.10 -8.21 -33.73
CA THR A 78 25.38 -7.91 -35.15
C THR A 78 25.07 -6.48 -35.55
N ILE A 79 24.53 -5.67 -34.63
CA ILE A 79 24.21 -4.25 -34.84
C ILE A 79 25.16 -3.41 -34.00
N ASP A 80 25.92 -2.51 -34.63
CA ASP A 80 26.94 -1.70 -33.96
C ASP A 80 26.32 -0.64 -33.04
N SER A 81 25.17 -0.08 -33.41
CA SER A 81 24.40 0.85 -32.56
C SER A 81 23.93 0.23 -31.24
N LEU A 82 24.00 -1.11 -31.11
CA LEU A 82 23.61 -1.85 -29.91
C LEU A 82 24.80 -2.38 -29.11
N GLU A 83 26.03 -1.94 -29.42
CA GLU A 83 27.25 -2.41 -28.74
C GLU A 83 27.15 -2.33 -27.21
N LYS A 84 26.59 -1.25 -26.66
CA LYS A 84 26.41 -1.04 -25.21
C LYS A 84 25.46 -2.02 -24.51
N TYR A 85 24.68 -2.78 -25.28
CA TYR A 85 23.72 -3.77 -24.77
C TYR A 85 24.22 -5.22 -24.90
N ARG A 86 25.40 -5.45 -25.49
CA ARG A 86 25.98 -6.79 -25.64
C ARG A 86 26.33 -7.41 -24.28
N GLY A 87 26.15 -8.72 -24.15
CA GLY A 87 26.52 -9.48 -22.94
C GLY A 87 25.57 -9.34 -21.75
N ARG A 88 24.42 -8.66 -21.92
CA ARG A 88 23.37 -8.57 -20.88
C ARG A 88 22.28 -9.61 -21.13
N CYS A 89 21.80 -10.22 -20.04
CA CYS A 89 20.72 -11.24 -20.06
C CYS A 89 19.34 -10.65 -19.75
N GLU A 90 19.27 -9.35 -19.49
CA GLU A 90 18.05 -8.66 -19.09
C GLU A 90 17.30 -8.12 -20.33
N PRO A 91 15.98 -8.36 -20.45
CA PRO A 91 15.19 -7.84 -21.57
C PRO A 91 15.28 -6.31 -21.63
N CYS A 92 15.50 -5.75 -22.82
CA CYS A 92 15.58 -4.30 -23.00
C CYS A 92 14.77 -3.87 -24.21
N PHE A 93 13.83 -2.95 -24.00
CA PHE A 93 12.94 -2.41 -25.02
C PHE A 93 13.27 -0.95 -25.30
N LEU A 94 13.61 -0.61 -26.55
CA LEU A 94 13.86 0.76 -26.97
C LEU A 94 12.70 1.32 -27.78
N PHE A 95 12.45 2.62 -27.64
CA PHE A 95 11.38 3.33 -28.31
C PHE A 95 11.98 4.39 -29.22
N TYR A 96 11.86 4.19 -30.53
CA TYR A 96 12.30 5.15 -31.52
C TYR A 96 11.10 5.82 -32.18
N ALA A 97 11.08 7.14 -32.19
CA ALA A 97 10.11 7.94 -32.93
C ALA A 97 10.84 8.67 -34.05
N THR A 98 10.62 8.22 -35.30
CA THR A 98 11.20 8.82 -36.52
C THR A 98 12.68 9.21 -36.36
N GLY A 99 13.52 8.23 -36.03
CA GLY A 99 14.98 8.36 -35.90
C GLY A 99 15.49 8.78 -34.52
N VAL A 100 14.62 9.20 -33.59
CA VAL A 100 15.01 9.67 -32.25
C VAL A 100 14.65 8.64 -31.19
N LEU A 101 15.60 8.28 -30.32
CA LEU A 101 15.32 7.48 -29.13
C LEU A 101 14.52 8.35 -28.16
N VAL A 102 13.29 7.95 -27.84
CA VAL A 102 12.38 8.74 -26.99
C VAL A 102 12.08 8.08 -25.64
N ASP A 103 12.35 6.79 -25.50
CA ASP A 103 12.15 6.07 -24.24
C ASP A 103 12.88 4.70 -24.24
N ALA A 104 13.01 4.09 -23.06
CA ALA A 104 13.46 2.71 -22.90
C ALA A 104 12.81 2.02 -21.70
N VAL A 105 12.71 0.70 -21.74
CA VAL A 105 12.30 -0.16 -20.61
C VAL A 105 13.33 -1.26 -20.42
N ILE A 106 13.75 -1.46 -19.18
CA ILE A 106 14.59 -2.58 -18.78
C ILE A 106 13.73 -3.57 -17.99
N GLY A 107 13.90 -4.87 -18.26
CA GLY A 107 13.17 -5.95 -17.63
C GLY A 107 11.84 -6.28 -18.31
N ALA A 108 11.29 -7.45 -17.98
CA ALA A 108 10.05 -7.97 -18.56
C ALA A 108 8.77 -7.40 -17.91
N ASN A 109 8.69 -6.07 -17.73
CA ASN A 109 7.54 -5.40 -17.12
C ASN A 109 6.45 -5.08 -18.18
N ALA A 110 5.56 -6.05 -18.44
CA ALA A 110 4.54 -5.91 -19.48
C ALA A 110 3.55 -4.72 -19.26
N PRO A 111 3.07 -4.43 -18.04
CA PRO A 111 2.25 -3.24 -17.78
C PRO A 111 2.97 -1.92 -18.09
N GLU A 112 4.24 -1.79 -17.68
CA GLU A 112 5.03 -0.57 -17.94
C GLU A 112 5.31 -0.40 -19.44
N LEU A 113 5.69 -1.49 -20.11
CA LEU A 113 5.90 -1.53 -21.55
C LEU A 113 4.63 -1.08 -22.30
N GLN A 114 3.45 -1.62 -21.94
CA GLN A 114 2.18 -1.20 -22.53
C GLN A 114 1.88 0.28 -22.31
N ARG A 115 2.10 0.79 -21.09
CA ARG A 115 1.88 2.20 -20.75
C ARG A 115 2.79 3.12 -21.58
N LYS A 116 4.09 2.82 -21.66
CA LYS A 116 5.06 3.62 -22.42
C LYS A 116 4.80 3.56 -23.92
N ILE A 117 4.32 2.43 -24.46
CA ILE A 117 3.89 2.36 -25.87
C ILE A 117 2.75 3.34 -26.14
N LEU A 118 1.70 3.32 -25.31
CA LEU A 118 0.54 4.20 -25.51
C LEU A 118 0.91 5.68 -25.36
N LEU A 119 1.73 6.02 -24.36
CA LEU A 119 2.16 7.39 -24.09
C LEU A 119 3.01 7.94 -25.24
N ASN A 120 4.06 7.22 -25.65
CA ASN A 120 4.93 7.67 -26.73
C ASN A 120 4.21 7.69 -28.08
N LEU A 121 3.23 6.80 -28.29
CA LEU A 121 2.41 6.80 -29.52
C LEU A 121 1.48 8.01 -29.58
N GLU A 122 0.84 8.38 -28.46
CA GLU A 122 0.00 9.57 -28.41
C GLU A 122 0.82 10.85 -28.55
N GLN A 123 2.03 10.88 -27.99
CA GLN A 123 2.97 11.99 -28.14
C GLN A 123 3.44 12.14 -29.59
N GLU A 124 3.83 11.04 -30.25
CA GLU A 124 4.22 11.07 -31.67
C GLU A 124 3.06 11.53 -32.55
N LYS A 125 1.81 11.10 -32.27
CA LYS A 125 0.62 11.59 -32.98
C LYS A 125 0.42 13.10 -32.83
N LYS A 126 0.64 13.65 -31.62
CA LYS A 126 0.55 15.10 -31.38
C LYS A 126 1.65 15.85 -32.12
N ILE A 127 2.89 15.34 -32.10
CA ILE A 127 4.02 15.96 -32.81
C ILE A 127 3.80 15.94 -34.33
N LEU A 128 3.34 14.83 -34.91
CA LEU A 128 3.05 14.73 -36.34
C LEU A 128 1.86 15.61 -36.77
N LYS A 129 0.89 15.86 -35.88
CA LYS A 129 -0.31 16.64 -36.18
C LYS A 129 -0.11 18.14 -35.99
N ASP A 130 0.48 18.53 -34.86
CA ASP A 130 0.53 19.92 -34.40
C ASP A 130 1.92 20.57 -34.60
N GLY A 131 2.93 19.76 -34.96
CA GLY A 131 4.33 20.18 -35.06
C GLY A 131 4.98 20.32 -33.68
N GLY A 132 6.18 19.77 -33.53
CA GLY A 132 6.95 19.83 -32.27
C GLY A 132 8.31 19.15 -32.40
N GLU A 133 9.22 19.43 -31.48
CA GLU A 133 10.52 18.76 -31.42
C GLU A 133 10.43 17.45 -30.63
N ARG A 134 11.07 16.41 -31.14
CA ARG A 134 11.22 15.14 -30.42
C ARG A 134 12.33 15.31 -29.40
N ARG A 135 12.02 15.01 -28.13
CA ARG A 135 13.00 15.05 -27.06
C ARG A 135 13.78 13.75 -27.07
N GLU A 136 15.09 13.84 -27.28
CA GLU A 136 15.97 12.68 -27.21
C GLU A 136 16.08 12.20 -25.76
N PHE A 137 15.83 10.91 -25.57
CA PHE A 137 15.95 10.24 -24.29
C PHE A 137 17.37 9.73 -24.12
N ASN A 138 18.10 10.33 -23.18
CA ASN A 138 19.45 9.90 -22.88
C ASN A 138 19.43 8.63 -22.01
N PHE A 139 19.75 7.49 -22.61
CA PHE A 139 19.82 6.21 -21.93
C PHE A 139 21.28 5.85 -21.64
N ASP A 140 21.78 6.33 -20.51
CA ASP A 140 23.06 5.90 -19.93
C ASP A 140 22.82 5.06 -18.67
N HIS A 141 23.40 3.87 -18.67
CA HIS A 141 23.34 2.93 -17.56
C HIS A 141 24.76 2.57 -17.13
N ALA A 142 25.41 3.52 -16.43
CA ALA A 142 26.57 3.30 -15.57
C ALA A 142 26.76 4.48 -14.60
N ALA A 143 26.61 4.21 -13.30
CA ALA A 143 27.23 4.87 -12.13
C ALA A 143 27.10 6.40 -11.88
N THR A 144 26.62 6.72 -10.67
CA THR A 144 26.97 7.85 -9.77
C THR A 144 26.83 9.31 -10.25
N ASP A 145 25.89 10.00 -9.61
CA ASP A 145 25.87 11.36 -9.03
C ASP A 145 26.43 12.62 -9.74
N GLU A 146 25.64 13.69 -9.51
CA GLU A 146 25.95 15.13 -9.43
C GLU A 146 25.98 16.04 -10.68
N GLU A 147 24.99 16.97 -10.66
CA GLU A 147 24.99 18.39 -11.08
C GLU A 147 25.06 18.70 -12.61
N GLU A 148 24.41 19.72 -13.18
CA GLU A 148 24.16 21.08 -12.68
C GLU A 148 23.00 21.78 -13.47
N ASP A 149 22.66 22.96 -12.96
CA ASP A 149 21.47 23.82 -13.07
C ASP A 149 21.19 24.50 -14.43
N GLY A 150 19.97 25.05 -14.60
CA GLY A 150 19.69 26.10 -15.62
C GLY A 150 18.33 26.10 -16.32
N ASP A 151 17.25 26.48 -15.63
CA ASP A 151 16.53 27.75 -15.91
C ASP A 151 15.19 27.81 -15.13
N ALA A 152 15.24 28.61 -14.06
CA ALA A 152 14.09 29.06 -13.32
C ALA A 152 13.40 30.22 -14.05
N ALA A 153 12.09 30.10 -14.27
CA ALA A 153 11.07 31.14 -14.01
C ALA A 153 9.83 30.96 -14.89
N ALA A 154 8.88 30.10 -14.46
CA ALA A 154 7.49 30.24 -14.95
C ALA A 154 6.40 29.54 -14.11
N ASN A 155 6.71 28.63 -13.17
CA ASN A 155 5.66 27.82 -12.54
C ASN A 155 5.56 27.92 -11.02
N ARG A 156 5.93 29.06 -10.44
CA ARG A 156 5.52 29.45 -9.08
C ARG A 156 4.12 30.05 -9.10
N GLN A 157 3.10 29.24 -9.37
CA GLN A 157 1.69 29.52 -9.03
C GLN A 157 0.79 28.38 -9.56
N ARG A 158 0.79 27.23 -8.86
CA ARG A 158 -0.34 26.27 -8.73
C ARG A 158 0.11 24.99 -8.02
N SER A 159 0.74 25.15 -6.86
CA SER A 159 0.96 24.07 -5.90
C SER A 159 0.51 24.54 -4.52
N SER A 160 -0.80 24.75 -4.37
CA SER A 160 -1.39 25.11 -3.08
C SER A 160 -2.80 24.52 -2.98
N SER A 161 -2.90 23.26 -2.54
CA SER A 161 -4.10 22.75 -1.87
C SER A 161 -3.98 21.34 -1.27
N VAL A 162 -2.89 20.59 -1.54
CA VAL A 162 -2.69 19.25 -0.91
C VAL A 162 -1.39 19.14 -0.11
N ALA A 163 -0.31 19.81 -0.53
CA ALA A 163 0.91 19.95 0.29
C ALA A 163 0.64 20.72 1.60
N HIS A 164 -0.29 21.68 1.57
CA HIS A 164 -0.77 22.40 2.75
C HIS A 164 -1.63 21.53 3.70
N ALA A 165 -2.20 20.42 3.21
CA ALA A 165 -3.09 19.56 4.00
C ALA A 165 -2.31 18.53 4.84
N ILE A 166 -1.17 18.04 4.35
CA ILE A 166 -0.25 17.20 5.13
C ILE A 166 0.60 18.06 6.09
N ALA A 167 1.00 19.27 5.68
CA ALA A 167 1.65 20.26 6.54
C ALA A 167 0.75 20.83 7.66
N SER A 168 -0.54 20.46 7.71
CA SER A 168 -1.50 20.99 8.70
C SER A 168 -1.53 20.22 10.03
N GLN A 169 -0.74 19.16 10.17
CA GLN A 169 -0.40 18.55 11.47
C GLN A 169 1.13 18.47 11.54
N GLN A 170 1.74 19.41 12.25
CA GLN A 170 3.19 19.61 12.19
C GLN A 170 3.90 18.59 13.09
N TYR A 171 4.85 17.85 12.50
CA TYR A 171 5.69 16.84 13.14
C TYR A 171 7.16 17.17 12.89
N THR A 172 8.07 16.65 13.72
CA THR A 172 9.52 16.72 13.50
C THR A 172 10.18 15.39 13.84
N LEU A 173 11.31 15.07 13.22
CA LEU A 173 12.12 13.89 13.56
C LEU A 173 13.29 14.27 14.47
N ALA A 174 13.60 13.35 15.37
CA ALA A 174 14.83 13.35 16.14
C ALA A 174 15.51 11.99 16.00
N VAL A 175 16.82 11.98 15.87
CA VAL A 175 17.66 10.78 15.81
C VAL A 175 18.63 10.86 16.96
N ILE A 176 18.38 10.05 17.99
CA ILE A 176 19.32 9.85 19.09
C ILE A 176 20.46 8.98 18.57
N ARG A 177 21.68 9.49 18.69
CA ARG A 177 22.89 8.89 18.15
C ARG A 177 23.27 7.60 18.91
N PRO A 178 24.01 6.68 18.27
CA PRO A 178 24.39 5.40 18.89
C PRO A 178 25.26 5.51 20.16
N ASP A 179 26.03 6.59 20.29
CA ASP A 179 26.85 6.86 21.48
C ASP A 179 25.98 7.13 22.73
N ALA A 180 24.86 7.84 22.58
CA ALA A 180 23.89 8.04 23.65
C ALA A 180 23.19 6.74 24.06
N TYR A 181 22.95 5.85 23.09
CA TYR A 181 22.39 4.52 23.32
C TYR A 181 23.36 3.64 24.11
N ALA A 182 24.63 3.60 23.71
CA ALA A 182 25.67 2.86 24.43
C ALA A 182 25.90 3.38 25.86
N ASP A 183 25.76 4.69 26.07
CA ASP A 183 25.88 5.34 27.38
C ASP A 183 24.63 5.18 28.26
N GLY A 184 23.54 4.59 27.77
CA GLY A 184 22.29 4.41 28.52
C GLY A 184 21.51 5.70 28.78
N LYS A 185 21.74 6.75 27.99
CA LYS A 185 21.15 8.10 28.16
C LYS A 185 19.83 8.30 27.43
N VAL A 186 19.34 7.29 26.71
CA VAL A 186 18.15 7.38 25.84
C VAL A 186 16.92 7.84 26.62
N GLU A 187 16.62 7.21 27.76
CA GLU A 187 15.43 7.57 28.56
C GLU A 187 15.54 8.98 29.13
N GLU A 188 16.73 9.41 29.56
CA GLU A 188 16.98 10.77 30.04
C GLU A 188 16.72 11.82 28.94
N ILE A 189 17.21 11.56 27.72
CA ILE A 189 17.02 12.42 26.55
C ILE A 189 15.53 12.48 26.18
N VAL A 190 14.84 11.34 26.17
CA VAL A 190 13.41 11.25 25.84
C VAL A 190 12.57 12.02 26.87
N ASP A 191 12.87 11.88 28.16
CA ASP A 191 12.18 12.60 29.23
C ASP A 191 12.45 14.11 29.18
N GLN A 192 13.67 14.51 28.81
CA GLN A 192 14.02 15.91 28.57
C GLN A 192 13.23 16.51 27.40
N ILE A 193 13.09 15.78 26.28
CA ILE A 193 12.28 16.21 25.13
C ILE A 193 10.80 16.35 25.53
N LYS A 194 10.25 15.39 26.29
CA LYS A 194 8.88 15.44 26.81
C LYS A 194 8.63 16.61 27.74
N SER A 195 9.59 16.88 28.63
CA SER A 195 9.51 17.98 29.60
C SER A 195 9.53 19.36 28.93
N ASN A 196 10.07 19.46 27.72
CA ASN A 196 10.05 20.67 26.88
C ASN A 196 8.83 20.75 25.96
N GLY A 197 7.78 19.98 26.23
CA GLY A 197 6.49 20.11 25.54
C GLY A 197 6.41 19.39 24.19
N PHE A 198 7.24 18.36 23.97
CA PHE A 198 7.14 17.49 22.79
C PHE A 198 6.56 16.13 23.16
N LYS A 199 5.45 15.75 22.55
CA LYS A 199 4.90 14.40 22.58
C LYS A 199 5.70 13.52 21.62
N VAL A 200 6.21 12.40 22.13
CA VAL A 200 6.78 11.33 21.31
C VAL A 200 5.63 10.50 20.74
N LEU A 201 5.58 10.39 19.42
CA LEU A 201 4.59 9.60 18.67
C LEU A 201 5.16 8.24 18.28
N ILE A 202 6.44 8.22 17.91
CA ILE A 202 7.12 7.00 17.50
C ILE A 202 8.46 7.00 18.18
N GLN A 203 8.87 5.84 18.69
CA GLN A 203 10.20 5.57 19.18
C GLN A 203 10.62 4.21 18.62
N GLN A 204 11.59 4.21 17.70
CA GLN A 204 12.02 3.00 17.01
C GLN A 204 13.54 2.91 16.97
N GLU A 205 14.06 1.70 17.19
CA GLU A 205 15.46 1.39 16.92
C GLU A 205 15.70 1.28 15.41
N HIS A 206 16.74 1.93 14.92
CA HIS A 206 17.14 1.91 13.52
C HIS A 206 18.67 1.73 13.41
N LEU A 207 19.09 0.76 12.60
CA LEU A 207 20.49 0.53 12.25
C LEU A 207 20.75 1.20 10.90
N LEU A 208 21.52 2.27 10.89
CA LEU A 208 21.92 2.96 9.67
C LEU A 208 23.09 2.22 9.03
N ASP A 209 23.00 1.96 7.73
CA ASP A 209 24.17 1.66 6.92
C ASP A 209 24.88 2.95 6.50
N GLU A 210 26.06 2.82 5.90
CA GLU A 210 26.89 3.98 5.53
C GLU A 210 26.18 4.90 4.53
N ASN A 211 25.42 4.33 3.59
CA ASN A 211 24.69 5.10 2.60
C ASN A 211 23.54 5.89 3.25
N GLY A 212 22.74 5.25 4.10
CA GLY A 212 21.65 5.92 4.82
C GLY A 212 22.15 6.99 5.78
N ALA A 213 23.28 6.77 6.46
CA ALA A 213 23.90 7.79 7.30
C ALA A 213 24.34 9.02 6.48
N ARG A 214 24.95 8.81 5.30
CA ARG A 214 25.38 9.90 4.41
C ARG A 214 24.20 10.65 3.81
N GLU A 215 23.14 9.95 3.41
CA GLU A 215 21.93 10.56 2.86
C GLU A 215 21.22 11.44 3.92
N LEU A 216 21.05 10.91 5.13
CA LEU A 216 20.45 11.63 6.26
C LEU A 216 21.25 12.89 6.64
N HIS A 217 22.58 12.81 6.59
CA HIS A 217 23.47 13.89 7.03
C HIS A 217 24.13 14.65 5.88
N ARG A 218 23.58 14.58 4.67
CA ARG A 218 24.13 15.24 3.47
C ARG A 218 24.38 16.74 3.67
N TYR A 219 23.54 17.42 4.45
CA TYR A 219 23.72 18.84 4.78
C TYR A 219 25.01 19.15 5.57
N LYS A 220 25.63 18.13 6.18
CA LYS A 220 26.91 18.23 6.90
C LYS A 220 28.12 17.83 6.06
N MET A 221 27.97 17.45 4.78
CA MET A 221 29.04 16.89 3.94
C MET A 221 30.29 17.80 3.86
N ASN A 222 30.10 19.12 3.94
CA ASN A 222 31.18 20.10 3.88
C ASN A 222 31.68 20.58 5.26
N GLN A 223 31.26 19.94 6.36
CA GLN A 223 31.67 20.29 7.72
C GLN A 223 32.90 19.48 8.16
N GLU A 224 33.79 20.11 8.94
CA GLU A 224 34.90 19.39 9.57
C GLU A 224 34.36 18.29 10.51
N GLY A 225 34.92 17.08 10.41
CA GLY A 225 34.49 15.92 11.20
C GLY A 225 33.27 15.17 10.64
N TYR A 226 32.85 15.44 9.38
CA TYR A 226 31.76 14.71 8.73
C TYR A 226 31.99 13.19 8.70
N GLU A 227 33.18 12.73 8.30
CA GLU A 227 33.49 11.29 8.26
C GLU A 227 33.45 10.63 9.64
N ASP A 228 33.91 11.33 10.68
CA ASP A 228 33.82 10.86 12.07
C ASP A 228 32.37 10.84 12.58
N HIS A 229 31.52 11.76 12.10
CA HIS A 229 30.08 11.76 12.37
C HIS A 229 29.40 10.55 11.72
N ILE A 230 29.66 10.28 10.44
CA ILE A 230 29.11 9.12 9.73
C ILE A 230 29.56 7.82 10.41
N ALA A 231 30.85 7.69 10.75
CA ALA A 231 31.38 6.52 11.44
C ALA A 231 30.69 6.26 12.79
N ARG A 232 30.30 7.31 13.53
CA ARG A 232 29.52 7.18 14.76
C ARG A 232 28.08 6.74 14.51
N MET A 233 27.43 7.27 13.49
CA MET A 233 26.03 6.92 13.16
C MET A 233 25.86 5.47 12.73
N VAL A 234 26.88 4.86 12.11
CA VAL A 234 26.88 3.44 11.72
C VAL A 234 27.43 2.50 12.78
N SER A 235 27.95 3.03 13.91
CA SER A 235 28.63 2.24 14.94
C SER A 235 27.69 1.39 15.79
N GLY A 236 26.38 1.65 15.75
CA GLY A 236 25.38 0.96 16.54
C GLY A 236 23.95 1.45 16.25
N PRO A 237 22.96 0.97 17.02
CA PRO A 237 21.58 1.36 16.85
C PRO A 237 21.36 2.83 17.22
N SER A 238 20.67 3.57 16.35
CA SER A 238 20.11 4.88 16.64
C SER A 238 18.66 4.74 17.11
N ILE A 239 18.17 5.67 17.94
CA ILE A 239 16.74 5.74 18.29
C ILE A 239 16.11 6.88 17.52
N VAL A 240 15.17 6.53 16.64
CA VAL A 240 14.41 7.48 15.83
C VAL A 240 13.13 7.84 16.57
N LEU A 241 12.91 9.13 16.79
CA LEU A 241 11.72 9.70 17.40
C LEU A 241 10.92 10.52 16.40
N LEU A 242 9.61 10.28 16.30
CA LEU A 242 8.67 11.20 15.67
C LEU A 242 8.01 12.04 16.76
N LEU A 243 8.07 13.36 16.65
CA LEU A 243 7.68 14.29 17.71
C LEU A 243 6.56 15.25 17.26
N GLN A 244 5.73 15.68 18.21
CA GLN A 244 4.69 16.70 18.04
C GLN A 244 4.62 17.62 19.27
N LYS A 245 4.60 18.95 19.11
CA LYS A 245 4.50 19.90 20.22
C LYS A 245 3.09 19.85 20.86
N THR A 246 3.01 19.86 22.19
CA THR A 246 1.76 19.62 22.95
C THR A 246 0.89 20.87 23.14
N GLU A 247 1.46 22.07 23.16
CA GLU A 247 0.75 23.31 23.57
C GLU A 247 0.48 24.32 22.44
N ALA A 248 1.06 24.13 21.24
CA ALA A 248 0.83 25.00 20.09
C ALA A 248 0.16 24.23 18.95
N LYS A 249 -0.79 24.86 18.26
CA LYS A 249 -1.37 24.33 17.01
C LYS A 249 -0.32 24.23 15.88
N ASP A 250 0.86 24.80 16.09
CA ASP A 250 1.99 24.80 15.20
C ASP A 250 3.24 24.33 15.97
N ALA A 251 3.63 23.08 15.74
CA ALA A 251 4.88 22.49 16.20
C ALA A 251 5.91 22.58 15.06
N THR A 252 6.63 23.69 14.95
CA THR A 252 7.53 23.86 13.80
C THR A 252 8.82 23.05 13.98
N VAL A 253 9.41 22.59 12.87
CA VAL A 253 10.80 22.05 12.85
C VAL A 253 11.74 23.04 13.55
N ASP A 254 11.50 24.33 13.36
CA ASP A 254 12.26 25.42 13.96
C ASP A 254 12.25 25.39 15.49
N ASP A 255 11.12 25.08 16.13
CA ASP A 255 11.01 25.02 17.59
C ASP A 255 11.90 23.91 18.19
N PHE A 256 11.92 22.74 17.55
CA PHE A 256 12.73 21.63 18.02
C PHE A 256 14.20 21.83 17.69
N LEU A 257 14.49 22.41 16.53
CA LEU A 257 15.83 22.83 16.14
C LEU A 257 16.41 23.85 17.13
N GLU A 258 15.62 24.82 17.59
CA GLU A 258 16.02 25.78 18.62
C GLU A 258 16.30 25.08 19.96
N LEU A 259 15.43 24.17 20.40
CA LEU A 259 15.64 23.38 21.61
C LEU A 259 16.96 22.61 21.55
N VAL A 260 17.19 21.84 20.49
CA VAL A 260 18.41 21.03 20.31
C VAL A 260 19.65 21.93 20.26
N ASN A 261 19.59 23.09 19.63
CA ASN A 261 20.73 24.01 19.55
C ASN A 261 21.01 24.75 20.87
N SER A 262 19.99 24.94 21.71
CA SER A 262 20.10 25.65 22.99
C SER A 262 20.59 24.76 24.14
N ASP A 263 20.39 23.45 24.04
CA ASP A 263 20.74 22.49 25.09
C ASP A 263 21.98 21.67 24.74
N GLU A 264 23.05 21.80 25.53
CA GLU A 264 24.33 21.13 25.27
C GLU A 264 24.24 19.60 25.33
N SER A 265 23.31 19.03 26.10
CA SER A 265 23.09 17.58 26.15
C SER A 265 22.43 17.09 24.87
N LEU A 266 21.32 17.73 24.47
CA LEU A 266 20.60 17.36 23.25
C LEU A 266 21.47 17.59 22.01
N LYS A 267 22.18 18.72 21.90
CA LYS A 267 23.14 19.00 20.83
C LYS A 267 24.23 17.94 20.71
N THR A 268 24.61 17.33 21.83
CA THR A 268 25.65 16.30 21.90
C THR A 268 25.10 14.90 21.64
N PHE A 269 23.80 14.66 21.56
CA PHE A 269 23.31 13.28 21.42
C PHE A 269 22.15 13.11 20.44
N VAL A 270 21.61 14.21 19.92
CA VAL A 270 20.41 14.22 19.09
C VAL A 270 20.69 15.00 17.82
N ASP A 271 20.55 14.33 16.68
CA ASP A 271 20.37 15.00 15.40
C ASP A 271 18.87 15.21 15.15
N CYS A 272 18.51 16.31 14.50
CA CYS A 272 17.11 16.64 14.21
C CYS A 272 16.93 17.09 12.77
N THR A 273 15.69 17.04 12.30
CA THR A 273 15.33 17.55 10.98
C THR A 273 15.70 19.02 10.85
N GLN A 274 16.34 19.39 9.74
CA GLN A 274 16.84 20.76 9.53
C GLN A 274 15.84 21.67 8.81
N SER A 275 14.87 21.10 8.09
CA SER A 275 13.86 21.83 7.35
C SER A 275 12.60 21.00 7.17
N ILE A 276 11.44 21.65 7.12
CA ILE A 276 10.16 21.01 6.84
C ILE A 276 10.15 20.24 5.51
N ASP A 277 10.93 20.71 4.52
CA ASP A 277 11.03 20.07 3.21
C ASP A 277 11.77 18.72 3.27
N ASN A 278 12.63 18.52 4.27
CA ASN A 278 13.42 17.29 4.42
C ASN A 278 12.68 16.20 5.20
N ILE A 279 11.64 16.54 5.97
CA ILE A 279 10.91 15.59 6.82
C ILE A 279 10.45 14.37 6.04
N HIS A 280 9.95 14.58 4.82
CA HIS A 280 9.41 13.49 4.01
C HIS A 280 10.49 12.47 3.65
N ASP A 281 11.64 12.93 3.18
CA ASP A 281 12.74 12.06 2.76
C ASP A 281 13.39 11.37 3.97
N GLU A 282 13.53 12.09 5.08
CA GLU A 282 14.01 11.53 6.35
C GLU A 282 13.03 10.48 6.91
N LEU A 283 11.71 10.67 6.78
CA LEU A 283 10.70 9.68 7.17
C LEU A 283 10.76 8.43 6.29
N VAL A 284 10.97 8.59 4.98
CA VAL A 284 11.11 7.47 4.04
C VAL A 284 12.34 6.64 4.38
N LEU A 285 13.44 7.31 4.71
CA LEU A 285 14.72 6.68 5.02
C LEU A 285 14.68 5.98 6.39
N LEU A 286 14.20 6.65 7.44
CA LEU A 286 14.31 6.20 8.82
C LEU A 286 13.13 5.35 9.29
N LEU A 287 11.94 5.64 8.74
CA LEU A 287 10.69 4.95 9.06
C LEU A 287 10.04 4.41 7.78
N PRO A 288 10.74 3.57 7.00
CA PRO A 288 10.25 3.08 5.71
C PRO A 288 8.96 2.27 5.85
N ASN A 289 8.66 1.68 7.01
CA ASN A 289 7.38 0.97 7.21
C ASN A 289 6.17 1.92 7.31
N ILE A 290 6.40 3.20 7.61
CA ILE A 290 5.38 4.26 7.56
C ILE A 290 5.30 4.82 6.13
N ALA A 291 6.44 4.93 5.45
CA ALA A 291 6.54 5.37 4.07
C ALA A 291 6.23 4.27 3.03
N GLN A 292 6.13 3.00 3.43
CA GLN A 292 5.81 1.86 2.57
C GLN A 292 4.31 1.80 2.28
N ARG A 293 3.86 2.81 1.53
CA ARG A 293 3.18 2.55 0.27
C ARG A 293 4.13 2.99 -0.84
N PRO A 294 4.27 2.24 -1.94
CA PRO A 294 5.01 2.74 -3.09
C PRO A 294 4.22 3.92 -3.69
N HIS A 295 4.46 5.12 -3.20
CA HIS A 295 3.99 6.35 -3.82
C HIS A 295 4.99 6.72 -4.92
N THR A 296 4.77 6.19 -6.11
CA THR A 296 5.39 6.75 -7.30
C THR A 296 4.93 8.22 -7.46
N PRO A 297 5.76 9.14 -7.97
CA PRO A 297 5.42 10.57 -8.12
C PRO A 297 4.19 10.89 -8.99
N GLN A 298 3.50 9.88 -9.54
CA GLN A 298 2.28 10.00 -10.33
C GLN A 298 0.99 9.55 -9.62
N GLU A 299 1.04 9.17 -8.34
CA GLU A 299 -0.15 8.80 -7.56
C GLU A 299 -0.95 10.00 -6.99
N GLN A 300 -0.78 11.19 -7.57
CA GLN A 300 -1.50 12.40 -7.16
C GLN A 300 -2.98 12.46 -7.61
N LEU A 301 -3.59 11.40 -8.14
CA LEU A 301 -4.98 11.46 -8.66
C LEU A 301 -5.84 10.20 -8.51
N VAL A 302 -5.41 9.17 -7.77
CA VAL A 302 -6.22 7.92 -7.64
C VAL A 302 -7.12 8.01 -6.40
N GLU A 303 -8.40 8.32 -6.62
CA GLU A 303 -9.43 8.35 -5.59
C GLU A 303 -9.92 6.92 -5.28
N ARG A 304 -10.37 6.68 -4.04
CA ARG A 304 -10.91 5.40 -3.57
C ARG A 304 -12.41 5.51 -3.32
N THR A 305 -13.14 4.43 -3.62
CA THR A 305 -14.57 4.32 -3.35
C THR A 305 -14.94 2.90 -2.96
N LEU A 306 -16.22 2.70 -2.60
CA LEU A 306 -16.77 1.42 -2.21
C LEU A 306 -18.04 1.09 -3.01
N ALA A 307 -18.14 -0.12 -3.54
CA ALA A 307 -19.41 -0.67 -4.02
C ALA A 307 -19.91 -1.73 -3.05
N ILE A 308 -21.18 -1.65 -2.67
CA ILE A 308 -21.85 -2.67 -1.86
C ILE A 308 -22.94 -3.29 -2.72
N ILE A 309 -22.77 -4.57 -3.05
CA ILE A 309 -23.75 -5.40 -3.72
C ILE A 309 -24.63 -6.06 -2.65
N ARG A 310 -25.92 -5.76 -2.68
CA ARG A 310 -26.89 -6.28 -1.71
C ARG A 310 -27.19 -7.76 -1.94
N PRO A 311 -27.75 -8.49 -0.96
CA PRO A 311 -27.88 -9.95 -1.04
C PRO A 311 -28.68 -10.46 -2.25
N SER A 312 -29.81 -9.83 -2.57
CA SER A 312 -30.62 -10.24 -3.72
C SER A 312 -29.87 -10.09 -5.05
N ALA A 313 -29.18 -8.96 -5.23
CA ALA A 313 -28.39 -8.68 -6.42
C ALA A 313 -27.11 -9.52 -6.48
N LEU A 314 -26.48 -9.79 -5.34
CA LEU A 314 -25.29 -10.64 -5.26
C LEU A 314 -25.61 -12.05 -5.75
N LYS A 315 -26.74 -12.61 -5.33
CA LYS A 315 -27.16 -13.96 -5.72
C LYS A 315 -27.36 -14.13 -7.22
N LEU A 316 -27.83 -13.09 -7.91
CA LEU A 316 -28.25 -13.16 -9.31
C LEU A 316 -27.25 -12.56 -10.29
N PHE A 317 -26.52 -11.51 -9.89
CA PHE A 317 -25.81 -10.62 -10.79
C PHE A 317 -24.34 -10.36 -10.40
N LYS A 318 -23.77 -11.09 -9.43
CA LYS A 318 -22.38 -10.91 -8.94
C LYS A 318 -21.38 -10.68 -10.07
N ASP A 319 -21.24 -11.68 -10.96
CA ASP A 319 -20.20 -11.67 -11.98
C ASP A 319 -20.43 -10.57 -13.03
N ALA A 320 -21.70 -10.30 -13.36
CA ALA A 320 -22.08 -9.24 -14.28
C ALA A 320 -21.75 -7.85 -13.71
N ILE A 321 -22.09 -7.60 -12.45
CA ILE A 321 -21.79 -6.34 -11.75
C ILE A 321 -20.28 -6.13 -11.65
N VAL A 322 -19.53 -7.13 -11.19
CA VAL A 322 -18.07 -7.05 -11.05
C VAL A 322 -17.41 -6.82 -12.42
N SER A 323 -17.84 -7.54 -13.45
CA SER A 323 -17.34 -7.34 -14.82
C SER A 323 -17.60 -5.93 -15.32
N ARG A 324 -18.80 -5.39 -15.06
CA ARG A 324 -19.17 -4.03 -15.47
C ARG A 324 -18.36 -2.95 -14.74
N ILE A 325 -18.08 -3.15 -13.46
CA ILE A 325 -17.20 -2.30 -12.66
C ILE A 325 -15.79 -2.23 -13.29
N ILE A 326 -15.21 -3.38 -13.61
CA ILE A 326 -13.87 -3.48 -14.22
C ILE A 326 -13.85 -2.82 -15.60
N GLN A 327 -14.86 -3.09 -16.44
CA GLN A 327 -15.02 -2.47 -17.76
C GLN A 327 -15.18 -0.94 -17.67
N ALA A 328 -15.73 -0.42 -16.58
CA ALA A 328 -15.84 1.02 -16.33
C ALA A 328 -14.51 1.68 -15.87
N GLY A 329 -13.43 0.90 -15.83
CA GLY A 329 -12.08 1.34 -15.50
C GLY A 329 -11.82 1.47 -14.01
N PHE A 330 -12.63 0.82 -13.17
CA PHE A 330 -12.32 0.67 -11.75
C PHE A 330 -11.43 -0.54 -11.54
N GLU A 331 -10.38 -0.36 -10.75
CA GLU A 331 -9.60 -1.47 -10.24
C GLU A 331 -10.15 -1.89 -8.88
N VAL A 332 -10.56 -3.15 -8.75
CA VAL A 332 -11.00 -3.71 -7.47
C VAL A 332 -9.76 -4.15 -6.70
N THR A 333 -9.42 -3.42 -5.65
CA THR A 333 -8.24 -3.70 -4.80
C THR A 333 -8.55 -4.66 -3.67
N ARG A 334 -9.80 -4.67 -3.17
CA ARG A 334 -10.24 -5.59 -2.10
C ARG A 334 -11.71 -5.96 -2.28
N GLN A 335 -12.09 -7.10 -1.74
CA GLN A 335 -13.49 -7.53 -1.64
C GLN A 335 -13.74 -8.22 -0.30
N ALA A 336 -14.93 -8.03 0.28
CA ALA A 336 -15.36 -8.67 1.51
C ALA A 336 -16.83 -9.08 1.41
N GLU A 337 -17.12 -10.34 1.70
CA GLU A 337 -18.49 -10.85 1.78
C GLU A 337 -18.92 -10.94 3.25
N MET A 338 -20.01 -10.26 3.61
CA MET A 338 -20.45 -10.15 5.00
C MET A 338 -21.96 -10.37 5.09
N HIS A 339 -22.38 -11.30 5.95
CA HIS A 339 -23.79 -11.46 6.33
C HIS A 339 -24.06 -10.57 7.53
N LEU A 340 -24.80 -9.48 7.33
CA LEU A 340 -25.09 -8.53 8.40
C LEU A 340 -26.17 -9.08 9.33
N THR A 341 -25.95 -8.97 10.63
CA THR A 341 -27.04 -9.09 11.61
C THR A 341 -27.98 -7.90 11.49
N ARG A 342 -29.16 -8.00 12.11
CA ARG A 342 -30.12 -6.89 12.12
C ARG A 342 -29.53 -5.65 12.79
N GLU A 343 -28.85 -5.83 13.91
CA GLU A 343 -28.21 -4.76 14.68
C GLU A 343 -27.13 -4.06 13.83
N GLN A 344 -26.27 -4.83 13.16
CA GLN A 344 -25.25 -4.30 12.26
C GLN A 344 -25.85 -3.52 11.09
N ALA A 345 -26.92 -4.03 10.48
CA ALA A 345 -27.61 -3.35 9.39
C ALA A 345 -28.29 -2.05 9.85
N GLU A 346 -28.90 -2.04 11.04
CA GLU A 346 -29.54 -0.86 11.63
C GLU A 346 -28.50 0.21 12.00
N GLU A 347 -27.34 -0.18 12.54
CA GLU A 347 -26.23 0.72 12.82
C GLU A 347 -25.72 1.36 11.52
N PHE A 348 -25.43 0.53 10.51
CA PHE A 348 -24.91 0.97 9.22
C PHE A 348 -25.86 1.94 8.49
N TYR A 349 -27.17 1.69 8.56
CA TYR A 349 -28.19 2.52 7.91
C TYR A 349 -28.92 3.49 8.85
N SER A 350 -28.38 3.75 10.05
CA SER A 350 -28.99 4.60 11.08
C SER A 350 -29.49 5.96 10.57
N VAL A 351 -28.77 6.58 9.63
CA VAL A 351 -29.14 7.86 9.00
C VAL A 351 -30.42 7.79 8.14
N LYS A 352 -30.90 6.58 7.80
CA LYS A 352 -32.10 6.35 6.99
C LYS A 352 -33.32 5.91 7.80
N LYS A 353 -33.24 5.95 9.14
CA LYS A 353 -34.29 5.42 10.01
C LYS A 353 -35.66 6.10 9.84
N SER A 354 -35.70 7.33 9.34
CA SER A 354 -36.93 8.06 9.03
C SER A 354 -37.52 7.76 7.65
N GLU A 355 -36.83 6.99 6.81
CA GLU A 355 -37.28 6.67 5.45
C GLU A 355 -38.36 5.60 5.47
N SER A 356 -39.39 5.75 4.63
CA SER A 356 -40.52 4.81 4.58
C SER A 356 -40.13 3.38 4.17
N TYR A 357 -39.01 3.24 3.45
CA TYR A 357 -38.47 1.96 2.99
C TYR A 357 -37.40 1.38 3.94
N TYR A 358 -37.17 1.97 5.12
CA TYR A 358 -36.11 1.56 6.04
C TYR A 358 -36.21 0.09 6.46
N GLU A 359 -37.40 -0.38 6.86
CA GLU A 359 -37.58 -1.78 7.26
C GLU A 359 -37.37 -2.77 6.11
N ASP A 360 -37.76 -2.41 4.89
CA ASP A 360 -37.48 -3.21 3.69
C ASP A 360 -35.97 -3.26 3.42
N LEU A 361 -35.26 -2.16 3.64
CA LEU A 361 -33.80 -2.06 3.53
C LEU A 361 -33.08 -2.93 4.56
N ILE A 362 -33.49 -2.91 5.82
CA ILE A 362 -32.91 -3.77 6.85
C ILE A 362 -33.18 -5.25 6.52
N ARG A 363 -34.42 -5.59 6.15
CA ARG A 363 -34.79 -6.95 5.74
C ARG A 363 -33.93 -7.44 4.57
N GLU A 364 -33.77 -6.62 3.54
CA GLU A 364 -32.92 -6.93 2.38
C GLU A 364 -31.48 -7.22 2.80
N MET A 365 -30.87 -6.36 3.61
CA MET A 365 -29.46 -6.49 4.02
C MET A 365 -29.19 -7.68 4.94
N THR A 366 -30.18 -8.10 5.73
CA THR A 366 -30.08 -9.27 6.62
C THR A 366 -30.45 -10.59 5.95
N SER A 367 -31.01 -10.56 4.74
CA SER A 367 -31.53 -11.75 4.05
C SER A 367 -30.45 -12.71 3.56
N GLY A 368 -29.20 -12.25 3.49
CA GLY A 368 -28.05 -13.04 3.06
C GLY A 368 -26.76 -12.23 3.05
N PRO A 369 -25.69 -12.75 2.44
CA PRO A 369 -24.42 -12.05 2.35
C PRO A 369 -24.50 -10.84 1.41
N SER A 370 -23.84 -9.75 1.81
CA SER A 370 -23.55 -8.61 0.94
C SER A 370 -22.08 -8.64 0.52
N LEU A 371 -21.77 -8.22 -0.71
CA LEU A 371 -20.39 -8.11 -1.19
C LEU A 371 -19.97 -6.65 -1.24
N ALA A 372 -18.98 -6.28 -0.44
CA ALA A 372 -18.30 -4.99 -0.51
C ALA A 372 -17.07 -5.09 -1.41
N LEU A 373 -16.91 -4.16 -2.34
CA LEU A 373 -15.76 -4.04 -3.23
C LEU A 373 -15.09 -2.69 -2.99
N TYR A 374 -13.83 -2.72 -2.58
CA TYR A 374 -13.00 -1.54 -2.42
C TYR A 374 -12.22 -1.28 -3.70
N MET A 375 -12.43 -0.11 -4.29
CA MET A 375 -12.07 0.14 -5.68
C MET A 375 -11.35 1.47 -5.84
N ILE A 376 -10.42 1.52 -6.78
CA ILE A 376 -9.62 2.70 -7.08
C ILE A 376 -9.81 3.13 -8.54
N LYS A 377 -9.88 4.45 -8.73
CA LYS A 377 -9.95 5.10 -10.04
C LYS A 377 -9.72 6.60 -9.87
N LYS A 378 -9.29 7.30 -10.92
CA LYS A 378 -9.42 8.76 -10.94
C LYS A 378 -10.90 9.16 -10.79
N ASP A 379 -11.18 10.08 -9.87
CA ASP A 379 -12.52 10.53 -9.51
C ASP A 379 -13.48 9.37 -9.15
N ALA A 380 -12.99 8.33 -8.47
CA ALA A 380 -13.71 7.11 -8.13
C ALA A 380 -15.07 7.35 -7.44
N VAL A 381 -15.19 8.29 -6.49
CA VAL A 381 -16.45 8.50 -5.77
C VAL A 381 -17.49 9.08 -6.72
N GLN A 382 -17.15 10.16 -7.42
CA GLN A 382 -18.07 10.78 -8.37
C GLN A 382 -18.34 9.87 -9.57
N GLY A 383 -17.30 9.24 -10.12
CA GLY A 383 -17.39 8.33 -11.25
C GLY A 383 -18.30 7.14 -10.94
N PHE A 384 -18.19 6.54 -9.76
CA PHE A 384 -19.04 5.42 -9.39
C PHE A 384 -20.49 5.86 -9.14
N ARG A 385 -20.70 7.05 -8.54
CA ARG A 385 -22.04 7.61 -8.38
C ARG A 385 -22.76 7.84 -9.71
N THR A 386 -22.04 8.36 -10.70
CA THR A 386 -22.59 8.57 -12.05
C THR A 386 -23.02 7.24 -12.67
N LEU A 387 -22.21 6.18 -12.51
CA LEU A 387 -22.55 4.85 -13.00
C LEU A 387 -23.70 4.19 -12.23
N LEU A 388 -23.78 4.40 -10.91
CA LEU A 388 -24.85 3.87 -10.08
C LEU A 388 -26.22 4.40 -10.50
N GLY A 389 -26.31 5.68 -10.85
CA GLY A 389 -27.58 6.34 -11.12
C GLY A 389 -28.39 6.67 -9.85
N PRO A 390 -29.64 7.11 -10.01
CA PRO A 390 -30.48 7.57 -8.89
C PRO A 390 -30.71 6.46 -7.86
N ALA A 391 -30.89 6.86 -6.59
CA ALA A 391 -31.07 5.90 -5.50
C ALA A 391 -32.52 5.48 -5.29
N GLU A 392 -33.47 6.32 -5.71
CA GLU A 392 -34.90 6.10 -5.54
C GLU A 392 -35.48 5.27 -6.67
N LYS A 393 -36.30 4.27 -6.32
CA LYS A 393 -36.87 3.29 -7.26
C LYS A 393 -37.72 3.88 -8.38
N ASN A 394 -38.47 4.93 -8.09
CA ASN A 394 -39.26 5.67 -9.08
C ASN A 394 -38.37 6.30 -10.17
N GLN A 395 -37.21 6.84 -9.79
CA GLN A 395 -36.26 7.50 -10.69
C GLN A 395 -35.38 6.50 -11.44
N ILE A 396 -35.13 5.32 -10.87
CA ILE A 396 -34.30 4.28 -11.49
C ILE A 396 -34.86 3.87 -12.85
N LYS A 397 -36.19 3.72 -12.98
CA LYS A 397 -36.85 3.29 -14.23
C LYS A 397 -36.56 4.18 -15.44
N GLU A 398 -36.28 5.45 -15.21
CA GLU A 398 -36.02 6.43 -16.27
C GLU A 398 -34.51 6.61 -16.54
N ALA A 399 -33.65 6.04 -15.69
CA ALA A 399 -32.20 6.17 -15.75
C ALA A 399 -31.52 4.99 -16.49
N SER A 400 -31.94 4.74 -17.73
CA SER A 400 -31.38 3.68 -18.57
C SER A 400 -29.86 3.80 -18.73
N GLY A 401 -29.15 2.67 -18.73
CA GLY A 401 -27.69 2.60 -18.80
C GLY A 401 -26.95 2.80 -17.48
N THR A 402 -27.67 3.06 -16.37
CA THR A 402 -27.10 3.08 -15.02
C THR A 402 -27.15 1.69 -14.38
N PHE A 403 -26.24 1.41 -13.45
CA PHE A 403 -26.14 0.09 -12.81
C PHE A 403 -27.39 -0.25 -12.01
N ARG A 404 -27.99 0.72 -11.31
CA ARG A 404 -29.22 0.46 -10.54
C ARG A 404 -30.41 0.17 -11.43
N HIS A 405 -30.45 0.69 -12.66
CA HIS A 405 -31.48 0.34 -13.63
C HIS A 405 -31.20 -1.03 -14.26
N GLU A 406 -29.95 -1.30 -14.67
CA GLU A 406 -29.54 -2.55 -15.30
C GLU A 406 -29.76 -3.78 -14.39
N PHE A 407 -29.45 -3.64 -13.10
CA PHE A 407 -29.56 -4.72 -12.12
C PHE A 407 -30.78 -4.54 -11.21
N ASP A 408 -31.81 -3.82 -11.64
CA ASP A 408 -32.97 -3.52 -10.81
C ASP A 408 -33.79 -4.79 -10.48
N MET A 409 -34.23 -4.90 -9.22
CA MET A 409 -34.98 -6.05 -8.73
C MET A 409 -36.47 -5.72 -8.58
N VAL A 410 -37.36 -6.44 -9.29
CA VAL A 410 -38.79 -6.09 -9.39
C VAL A 410 -39.53 -6.18 -8.05
N ASP A 411 -39.16 -7.12 -7.18
CA ASP A 411 -39.90 -7.45 -5.94
C ASP A 411 -39.40 -6.70 -4.69
N THR A 412 -38.62 -5.64 -4.83
CA THR A 412 -38.10 -4.86 -3.70
C THR A 412 -38.20 -3.36 -3.96
N ASN A 413 -38.44 -2.58 -2.91
CA ASN A 413 -38.39 -1.11 -2.94
C ASN A 413 -36.97 -0.56 -2.76
N VAL A 414 -35.99 -1.44 -2.58
CA VAL A 414 -34.60 -1.10 -2.28
C VAL A 414 -33.75 -1.29 -3.53
N ASN A 415 -32.87 -0.34 -3.84
CA ASN A 415 -31.94 -0.47 -4.97
C ASN A 415 -30.96 -1.63 -4.77
N SER A 416 -30.51 -2.26 -5.85
CA SER A 416 -29.60 -3.42 -5.83
C SER A 416 -28.17 -3.11 -5.38
N LEU A 417 -27.74 -1.86 -5.54
CA LEU A 417 -26.36 -1.42 -5.34
C LEU A 417 -26.28 -0.16 -4.48
N HIS A 418 -25.37 -0.17 -3.51
CA HIS A 418 -25.03 0.98 -2.69
C HIS A 418 -23.59 1.44 -2.94
N GLY A 419 -23.37 2.74 -2.83
CA GLY A 419 -22.07 3.35 -2.93
C GLY A 419 -22.06 4.68 -2.16
N PRO A 420 -20.92 5.04 -1.57
CA PRO A 420 -20.78 6.23 -0.74
C PRO A 420 -20.93 7.50 -1.58
N ARG A 421 -21.45 8.54 -0.94
CA ARG A 421 -21.71 9.85 -1.57
C ARG A 421 -20.57 10.85 -1.37
N SER A 422 -19.68 10.58 -0.44
CA SER A 422 -18.57 11.45 -0.03
C SER A 422 -17.41 10.62 0.49
N HIS A 423 -16.20 11.20 0.57
CA HIS A 423 -15.06 10.55 1.21
C HIS A 423 -15.33 10.16 2.67
N ALA A 424 -16.12 10.95 3.41
CA ALA A 424 -16.49 10.62 4.78
C ALA A 424 -17.34 9.34 4.85
N GLU A 425 -18.24 9.12 3.89
CA GLU A 425 -18.97 7.86 3.74
C GLU A 425 -18.06 6.73 3.27
N VAL A 426 -17.10 6.98 2.37
CA VAL A 426 -16.10 5.96 1.98
C VAL A 426 -15.38 5.45 3.22
N ASN A 427 -14.82 6.35 4.05
CA ASN A 427 -14.06 5.97 5.23
C ASN A 427 -14.89 5.19 6.25
N ARG A 428 -16.12 5.66 6.56
CA ARG A 428 -17.03 4.95 7.46
C ARG A 428 -17.38 3.57 6.93
N ASN A 429 -17.71 3.46 5.65
CA ASN A 429 -18.10 2.19 5.05
C ASN A 429 -16.91 1.23 4.94
N VAL A 430 -15.70 1.74 4.65
CA VAL A 430 -14.48 0.94 4.63
C VAL A 430 -14.18 0.41 6.03
N GLN A 431 -14.25 1.25 7.06
CA GLN A 431 -14.04 0.80 8.44
C GLN A 431 -15.05 -0.28 8.86
N PHE A 432 -16.28 -0.21 8.37
CA PHE A 432 -17.32 -1.19 8.66
C PHE A 432 -17.11 -2.53 7.92
N PHE A 433 -16.82 -2.50 6.61
CA PHE A 433 -16.70 -3.70 5.78
C PHE A 433 -15.28 -4.31 5.72
N PHE A 434 -14.27 -3.52 6.07
CA PHE A 434 -12.86 -3.90 6.12
C PHE A 434 -12.24 -3.43 7.44
N PRO A 435 -12.77 -3.89 8.60
CA PRO A 435 -12.19 -3.51 9.88
C PRO A 435 -10.75 -3.99 9.96
N GLU A 436 -9.89 -3.15 10.51
CA GLU A 436 -8.53 -3.53 10.87
C GLU A 436 -8.62 -4.55 12.01
N GLU A 437 -8.21 -5.80 11.73
CA GLU A 437 -8.18 -6.85 12.72
C GLU A 437 -6.81 -6.86 13.41
N ARG A 438 -6.84 -7.06 14.72
CA ARG A 438 -5.65 -7.20 15.54
C ARG A 438 -5.57 -8.63 16.05
N ILE A 439 -4.41 -9.25 15.90
CA ILE A 439 -4.22 -10.66 16.22
C ILE A 439 -2.87 -10.87 16.90
N LEU A 440 -2.84 -11.69 17.95
CA LEU A 440 -1.58 -12.11 18.55
C LEU A 440 -1.02 -13.28 17.74
N ALA A 441 0.27 -13.22 17.42
CA ALA A 441 1.04 -14.35 16.94
C ALA A 441 2.15 -14.68 17.95
N ILE A 442 2.30 -15.98 18.24
CA ILE A 442 3.26 -16.53 19.18
C ILE A 442 4.19 -17.44 18.40
N LEU A 443 5.43 -16.98 18.18
CA LEU A 443 6.50 -17.82 17.68
C LEU A 443 7.01 -18.66 18.85
N LYS A 444 6.72 -19.96 18.79
CA LYS A 444 6.94 -20.92 19.87
C LYS A 444 8.44 -21.03 20.23
N PRO A 445 8.79 -21.59 21.40
CA PRO A 445 10.18 -21.77 21.80
C PRO A 445 11.01 -22.59 20.80
N ASN A 446 12.33 -22.59 20.95
CA ASN A 446 13.27 -23.43 20.19
C ASN A 446 13.33 -23.20 18.66
N LEU A 447 12.73 -22.14 18.13
CA LEU A 447 13.04 -21.63 16.80
C LEU A 447 14.44 -21.01 16.78
N THR A 448 15.18 -21.20 15.68
CA THR A 448 16.46 -20.52 15.47
C THR A 448 16.26 -19.04 15.16
N GLY A 449 17.31 -18.22 15.33
CA GLY A 449 17.25 -16.80 14.96
C GLY A 449 16.86 -16.58 13.49
N GLN A 450 17.39 -17.42 12.59
CA GLN A 450 17.03 -17.38 11.17
C GLN A 450 15.56 -17.71 10.93
N GLN A 451 15.04 -18.79 11.54
CA GLN A 451 13.63 -19.17 11.39
C GLN A 451 12.68 -18.07 11.89
N ARG A 452 13.04 -17.39 13.00
CA ARG A 452 12.28 -16.24 13.49
C ARG A 452 12.26 -15.10 12.48
N SER A 453 13.43 -14.74 11.92
CA SER A 453 13.53 -13.71 10.89
C SER A 453 12.68 -14.05 9.67
N ASP A 454 12.79 -15.28 9.16
CA ASP A 454 12.06 -15.73 7.98
C ASP A 454 10.54 -15.68 8.18
N ILE A 455 10.06 -16.08 9.37
CA ILE A 455 8.64 -15.99 9.74
C ILE A 455 8.20 -14.52 9.79
N VAL A 456 8.95 -13.66 10.49
CA VAL A 456 8.63 -12.24 10.61
C VAL A 456 8.61 -11.55 9.24
N ASP A 457 9.56 -11.86 8.37
CA ASP A 457 9.63 -11.32 7.03
C ASP A 457 8.49 -11.82 6.14
N ALA A 458 8.07 -13.08 6.29
CA ALA A 458 6.89 -13.61 5.62
C ALA A 458 5.61 -12.86 6.04
N LEU A 459 5.44 -12.57 7.33
CA LEU A 459 4.31 -11.79 7.84
C LEU A 459 4.32 -10.36 7.30
N LYS A 460 5.48 -9.68 7.28
CA LYS A 460 5.63 -8.34 6.70
C LYS A 460 5.35 -8.32 5.20
N LYS A 461 5.91 -9.26 4.43
CA LYS A 461 5.65 -9.40 2.98
C LYS A 461 4.19 -9.67 2.68
N ALA A 462 3.50 -10.36 3.57
CA ALA A 462 2.06 -10.55 3.49
C ALA A 462 1.24 -9.31 3.90
N GLY A 463 1.87 -8.20 4.28
CA GLY A 463 1.22 -6.93 4.59
C GLY A 463 0.67 -6.83 6.01
N PHE A 464 1.18 -7.63 6.96
CA PHE A 464 0.88 -7.43 8.38
C PHE A 464 1.74 -6.31 8.96
N PHE A 465 1.10 -5.39 9.68
CA PHE A 465 1.79 -4.40 10.50
C PHE A 465 2.09 -5.01 11.87
N ILE A 466 3.34 -4.98 12.30
CA ILE A 466 3.74 -5.44 13.63
C ILE A 466 3.63 -4.25 14.58
N MET A 467 2.54 -4.19 15.35
CA MET A 467 2.27 -3.10 16.29
C MET A 467 3.23 -3.13 17.48
N ALA A 468 3.52 -4.33 17.98
CA ALA A 468 4.42 -4.54 19.10
C ALA A 468 5.08 -5.92 18.97
N ARG A 469 6.30 -6.03 19.47
CA ARG A 469 7.10 -7.26 19.45
C ARG A 469 7.90 -7.35 20.74
N LYS A 470 7.88 -8.51 21.40
CA LYS A 470 8.82 -8.82 22.49
C LYS A 470 9.16 -10.30 22.53
N THR A 471 10.31 -10.62 23.07
CA THR A 471 10.67 -12.00 23.43
C THR A 471 10.51 -12.15 24.94
N ASP A 472 9.65 -13.06 25.36
CA ASP A 472 9.27 -13.19 26.77
C ASP A 472 8.94 -14.65 27.12
N LYS A 473 9.07 -15.00 28.40
CA LYS A 473 8.71 -16.33 28.90
C LYS A 473 7.29 -16.29 29.44
N LEU A 474 6.37 -16.96 28.76
CA LEU A 474 4.97 -17.01 29.16
C LEU A 474 4.81 -17.77 30.49
N THR A 475 3.95 -17.24 31.37
CA THR A 475 3.58 -17.92 32.62
C THR A 475 2.51 -18.98 32.36
N GLY A 476 2.37 -19.95 33.28
CA GLY A 476 1.33 -20.98 33.17
C GLY A 476 -0.08 -20.39 33.07
N ASP A 477 -0.35 -19.31 33.79
CA ASP A 477 -1.64 -18.61 33.75
C ASP A 477 -1.88 -17.90 32.40
N GLN A 478 -0.84 -17.29 31.83
CA GLN A 478 -0.92 -16.68 30.50
C GLN A 478 -1.19 -17.74 29.44
N VAL A 479 -0.43 -18.83 29.42
CA VAL A 479 -0.62 -19.91 28.45
C VAL A 479 -2.00 -20.54 28.58
N ALA A 480 -2.49 -20.78 29.81
CA ALA A 480 -3.82 -21.35 30.02
C ALA A 480 -4.96 -20.44 29.51
N GLN A 481 -4.78 -19.11 29.55
CA GLN A 481 -5.74 -18.16 28.99
C GLN A 481 -5.67 -18.11 27.47
N LEU A 482 -4.47 -18.02 26.90
CA LEU A 482 -4.23 -17.99 25.45
C LEU A 482 -4.72 -19.28 24.77
N GLU A 483 -4.44 -20.44 25.39
CA GLU A 483 -4.71 -21.77 24.84
C GLU A 483 -6.03 -22.36 25.33
N LYS A 484 -6.95 -21.53 25.84
CA LYS A 484 -8.22 -22.00 26.39
C LYS A 484 -9.04 -22.84 25.41
N ALA A 485 -8.94 -22.55 24.11
CA ALA A 485 -9.59 -23.31 23.05
C ALA A 485 -9.03 -24.74 22.88
N HIS A 486 -7.81 -25.00 23.36
CA HIS A 486 -7.16 -26.31 23.36
C HIS A 486 -7.48 -27.14 24.62
N GLN A 487 -8.20 -26.57 25.59
CA GLN A 487 -8.53 -27.26 26.83
C GLN A 487 -9.35 -28.53 26.57
N GLY A 488 -8.85 -29.68 27.06
CA GLY A 488 -9.48 -30.98 26.86
C GLY A 488 -8.99 -31.76 25.63
N LYS A 489 -8.08 -31.20 24.81
CA LYS A 489 -7.35 -31.96 23.78
C LYS A 489 -6.24 -32.81 24.43
N ASP A 490 -5.94 -33.98 23.86
CA ASP A 490 -4.98 -34.96 24.41
C ASP A 490 -3.57 -34.39 24.64
N HIS A 491 -3.15 -33.42 23.81
CA HIS A 491 -1.82 -32.79 23.84
C HIS A 491 -1.78 -31.47 24.63
N TYR A 492 -2.87 -31.08 25.31
CA TYR A 492 -2.96 -29.77 25.99
C TYR A 492 -1.89 -29.61 27.07
N ASN A 493 -1.69 -30.62 27.93
CA ASN A 493 -0.70 -30.54 29.01
C ASN A 493 0.74 -30.45 28.49
N GLU A 494 1.02 -31.13 27.37
CA GLU A 494 2.33 -31.09 26.72
C GLU A 494 2.57 -29.71 26.08
N LEU A 495 1.55 -29.12 25.45
CA LEU A 495 1.58 -27.77 24.92
C LEU A 495 1.85 -26.72 26.02
N LEU A 496 1.20 -26.84 27.18
CA LEU A 496 1.43 -25.97 28.33
C LEU A 496 2.86 -26.06 28.83
N SER A 497 3.37 -27.28 29.01
CA SER A 497 4.77 -27.52 29.40
C SER A 497 5.74 -26.91 28.38
N TYR A 498 5.43 -27.06 27.08
CA TYR A 498 6.26 -26.55 26.00
C TYR A 498 6.33 -25.03 25.96
N LEU A 499 5.18 -24.33 25.94
CA LEU A 499 5.14 -22.86 25.85
C LEU A 499 5.73 -22.18 27.10
N THR A 500 5.72 -22.85 28.25
CA THR A 500 6.35 -22.37 29.49
C THR A 500 7.80 -22.83 29.65
N SER A 501 8.32 -23.68 28.77
CA SER A 501 9.69 -24.22 28.88
C SER A 501 10.77 -23.18 28.59
N GLY A 502 10.49 -22.21 27.70
CA GLY A 502 11.45 -21.23 27.23
C GLY A 502 10.80 -19.96 26.69
N PRO A 503 11.60 -18.96 26.30
CA PRO A 503 11.08 -17.71 25.77
C PRO A 503 10.43 -17.94 24.39
N SER A 504 9.25 -17.36 24.23
CA SER A 504 8.54 -17.25 22.96
C SER A 504 8.68 -15.83 22.43
N GLU A 505 8.55 -15.68 21.12
CA GLU A 505 8.49 -14.36 20.51
C GLU A 505 7.04 -13.99 20.21
N LEU A 506 6.59 -12.88 20.79
CA LEU A 506 5.20 -12.45 20.83
C LEU A 506 5.05 -11.24 19.91
N LEU A 507 4.10 -11.30 19.00
CA LEU A 507 3.86 -10.28 17.99
C LEU A 507 2.39 -9.84 18.06
N ALA A 508 2.15 -8.56 18.33
CA ALA A 508 0.85 -7.95 18.12
C ALA A 508 0.78 -7.50 16.65
N LEU A 509 -0.07 -8.14 15.86
CA LEU A 509 -0.20 -7.88 14.43
C LEU A 509 -1.49 -7.12 14.14
N ALA A 510 -1.45 -6.19 13.19
CA ALA A 510 -2.61 -5.50 12.65
C ALA A 510 -2.66 -5.67 11.13
N LYS A 511 -3.83 -6.05 10.62
CA LYS A 511 -4.11 -6.12 9.18
C LYS A 511 -5.63 -6.19 8.97
N GLU A 512 -6.12 -5.70 7.84
CA GLU A 512 -7.48 -6.03 7.41
C GLU A 512 -7.59 -7.53 7.13
N ASN A 513 -8.66 -8.16 7.63
CA ASN A 513 -8.86 -9.62 7.56
C ASN A 513 -7.64 -10.40 8.07
N ALA A 514 -6.97 -9.89 9.11
CA ALA A 514 -5.76 -10.47 9.69
C ALA A 514 -5.94 -11.97 9.96
N SER A 515 -7.06 -12.36 10.57
CA SER A 515 -7.32 -13.74 10.97
C SER A 515 -7.32 -14.69 9.76
N GLN A 516 -8.06 -14.33 8.71
CA GLN A 516 -8.16 -15.14 7.50
C GLN A 516 -6.82 -15.18 6.74
N SER A 517 -6.19 -14.02 6.55
CA SER A 517 -4.91 -13.93 5.86
C SER A 517 -3.81 -14.71 6.59
N LEU A 518 -3.81 -14.66 7.92
CA LEU A 518 -2.79 -15.32 8.74
C LEU A 518 -2.97 -16.83 8.68
N SER A 519 -4.22 -17.31 8.77
CA SER A 519 -4.57 -18.73 8.61
C SER A 519 -4.04 -19.32 7.30
N GLN A 520 -4.15 -18.59 6.19
CA GLN A 520 -3.63 -19.03 4.88
C GLN A 520 -2.10 -19.13 4.85
N ILE A 521 -1.39 -18.22 5.52
CA ILE A 521 0.08 -18.17 5.51
C ILE A 521 0.67 -19.21 6.47
N ILE A 522 0.06 -19.40 7.65
CA ILE A 522 0.57 -20.37 8.63
C ILE A 522 0.16 -21.80 8.27
N GLY A 523 -1.02 -21.98 7.68
CA GLY A 523 -1.59 -23.28 7.33
C GLY A 523 -2.21 -24.04 8.51
N PRO A 524 -2.69 -25.27 8.27
CA PRO A 524 -3.29 -26.13 9.30
C PRO A 524 -2.43 -26.29 10.56
N GLU A 525 -3.07 -26.45 11.73
CA GLU A 525 -2.37 -26.65 13.02
C GLU A 525 -1.42 -27.85 13.02
N ASP A 526 -1.80 -28.91 12.30
CA ASP A 526 -1.02 -30.13 12.12
C ASP A 526 -0.02 -29.95 10.96
N PRO A 527 1.30 -29.93 11.22
CA PRO A 527 2.32 -29.80 10.18
C PRO A 527 2.24 -30.86 9.08
N ALA A 528 1.76 -32.08 9.39
CA ALA A 528 1.59 -33.12 8.38
C ALA A 528 0.48 -32.75 7.39
N LYS A 529 -0.66 -32.27 7.89
CA LYS A 529 -1.76 -31.77 7.05
C LYS A 529 -1.39 -30.48 6.31
N ALA A 530 -0.60 -29.63 6.95
CA ALA A 530 -0.08 -28.42 6.32
C ALA A 530 0.83 -28.76 5.14
N THR A 531 1.72 -29.75 5.28
CA THR A 531 2.59 -30.21 4.19
C THR A 531 1.79 -30.73 2.99
N GLU A 532 0.67 -31.43 3.23
CA GLU A 532 -0.19 -31.96 2.18
C GLU A 532 -1.02 -30.87 1.47
N SER A 533 -1.67 -30.00 2.25
CA SER A 533 -2.66 -29.04 1.72
C SER A 533 -2.09 -27.65 1.40
N ALA A 534 -0.99 -27.26 2.04
CA ALA A 534 -0.36 -25.95 1.95
C ALA A 534 1.17 -26.06 2.17
N PRO A 535 1.93 -26.70 1.26
CA PRO A 535 3.34 -27.07 1.47
C PRO A 535 4.29 -25.87 1.72
N ASN A 536 3.89 -24.67 1.32
CA ASN A 536 4.66 -23.44 1.53
C ASN A 536 4.24 -22.67 2.78
N SER A 537 3.35 -23.22 3.62
CA SER A 537 2.89 -22.56 4.83
C SER A 537 3.96 -22.61 5.93
N LEU A 538 3.92 -21.65 6.88
CA LEU A 538 4.91 -21.59 7.94
C LEU A 538 4.94 -22.84 8.82
N ARG A 539 3.78 -23.46 9.08
CA ARG A 539 3.71 -24.72 9.83
C ARG A 539 4.21 -25.93 9.04
N ALA A 540 4.07 -25.94 7.71
CA ALA A 540 4.66 -26.97 6.86
C ALA A 540 6.19 -26.86 6.81
N LEU A 541 6.72 -25.63 6.75
CA LEU A 541 8.15 -25.36 6.64
C LEU A 541 8.91 -25.54 7.96
N TYR A 542 8.31 -25.14 9.09
CA TYR A 542 9.00 -25.05 10.38
C TYR A 542 8.40 -25.92 11.48
N GLY A 543 7.18 -26.42 11.29
CA GLY A 543 6.51 -27.28 12.26
C GLY A 543 7.00 -28.73 12.22
N LYS A 544 6.98 -29.40 13.37
CA LYS A 544 7.39 -30.82 13.50
C LYS A 544 6.23 -31.73 13.85
N ASP A 545 5.38 -31.30 14.78
CA ASP A 545 4.19 -32.01 15.25
C ASP A 545 3.16 -31.00 15.80
N LEU A 546 2.05 -31.47 16.35
CA LEU A 546 0.95 -30.64 16.87
C LEU A 546 1.39 -29.69 18.00
N VAL A 547 2.37 -30.09 18.82
CA VAL A 547 2.89 -29.27 19.93
C VAL A 547 3.94 -28.30 19.42
N HIS A 548 4.86 -28.79 18.57
CA HIS A 548 6.01 -28.09 18.02
C HIS A 548 5.73 -27.58 16.59
N ASN A 549 4.59 -26.93 16.38
CA ASN A 549 4.17 -26.43 15.07
C ASN A 549 4.72 -25.02 14.73
N ALA A 550 5.80 -24.58 15.37
CA ALA A 550 6.51 -23.30 15.18
C ALA A 550 5.75 -22.02 15.53
N ILE A 551 4.51 -21.83 15.06
CA ILE A 551 3.74 -20.61 15.25
C ILE A 551 2.32 -20.92 15.74
N ASP A 552 1.89 -20.21 16.76
CA ASP A 552 0.52 -20.17 17.23
C ASP A 552 -0.09 -18.77 17.07
N VAL A 553 -1.41 -18.70 16.92
CA VAL A 553 -2.14 -17.46 16.66
C VAL A 553 -3.48 -17.48 17.34
N SER A 554 -3.99 -16.31 17.73
CA SER A 554 -5.34 -16.22 18.29
C SER A 554 -6.39 -16.78 17.33
N SER A 555 -7.47 -17.34 17.88
CA SER A 555 -8.54 -18.00 17.14
C SER A 555 -9.42 -17.07 16.29
N GLY A 556 -9.18 -15.75 16.34
CA GLY A 556 -9.85 -14.73 15.54
C GLY A 556 -9.61 -13.32 16.08
N ALA A 557 -10.14 -12.31 15.40
CA ALA A 557 -9.90 -10.90 15.73
C ALA A 557 -10.34 -10.49 17.15
N GLU A 558 -11.48 -10.99 17.63
CA GLU A 558 -11.98 -10.67 18.97
C GLU A 558 -11.10 -11.28 20.07
N GLN A 559 -10.72 -12.56 19.91
CA GLN A 559 -9.77 -13.21 20.83
C GLN A 559 -8.40 -12.54 20.72
N GLY A 560 -7.98 -12.16 19.52
CA GLY A 560 -6.74 -11.44 19.27
C GLY A 560 -6.61 -10.14 20.06
N LYS A 561 -7.67 -9.35 20.17
CA LYS A 561 -7.67 -8.14 21.02
C LYS A 561 -7.44 -8.48 22.49
N GLN A 562 -8.10 -9.53 23.00
CA GLN A 562 -7.97 -9.96 24.39
C GLN A 562 -6.58 -10.52 24.68
N ASP A 563 -6.06 -11.35 23.77
CA ASP A 563 -4.74 -11.97 23.87
C ASP A 563 -3.63 -10.91 23.81
N ILE A 564 -3.78 -9.91 22.92
CA ILE A 564 -2.87 -8.76 22.87
C ILE A 564 -2.92 -8.00 24.20
N HIS A 565 -4.11 -7.70 24.73
CA HIS A 565 -4.24 -7.00 26.00
C HIS A 565 -3.61 -7.78 27.17
N LEU A 566 -3.77 -9.11 27.20
CA LEU A 566 -3.16 -9.98 28.20
C LEU A 566 -1.62 -9.91 28.19
N ILE A 567 -1.01 -9.77 27.01
CA ILE A 567 0.45 -9.83 26.83
C ILE A 567 1.13 -8.46 26.83
N PHE A 568 0.50 -7.47 26.23
CA PHE A 568 1.03 -6.14 25.96
C PHE A 568 0.28 -5.01 26.68
N GLY A 569 -0.86 -5.31 27.31
CA GLY A 569 -1.75 -4.28 27.85
C GLY A 569 -2.51 -3.52 26.77
N ASP A 570 -3.01 -2.34 27.10
CA ASP A 570 -3.73 -1.48 26.17
C ASP A 570 -2.79 -0.89 25.12
N LEU A 571 -2.72 -1.55 23.97
CA LEU A 571 -2.13 -0.99 22.76
C LEU A 571 -3.14 -0.05 22.09
N GLU A 572 -3.20 1.20 22.54
CA GLU A 572 -3.95 2.23 21.81
C GLU A 572 -3.32 2.51 20.44
N ARG A 573 -4.14 2.88 19.46
CA ARG A 573 -3.65 3.39 18.16
C ARG A 573 -2.97 4.78 18.31
N ASP A 574 -3.13 5.41 19.47
CA ASP A 574 -3.00 6.86 19.70
C ASP A 574 -1.56 7.35 19.90
N GLU A 575 -0.57 6.46 19.79
CA GLU A 575 0.83 6.89 19.63
C GLU A 575 1.13 7.31 18.19
N VAL A 576 0.38 6.87 17.15
CA VAL A 576 0.72 7.20 15.75
C VAL A 576 -0.30 8.09 15.02
N PHE A 577 -1.53 8.31 15.51
CA PHE A 577 -2.43 9.32 14.94
C PHE A 577 -3.38 9.94 16.00
N PRO A 578 -3.53 11.28 16.08
CA PRO A 578 -4.50 11.90 16.96
C PRO A 578 -5.93 11.61 16.49
N LYS A 579 -6.78 11.16 17.42
CA LYS A 579 -8.25 11.16 17.25
C LYS A 579 -8.70 12.56 16.81
N SER A 580 -9.35 12.68 15.65
CA SER A 580 -10.11 13.88 15.36
C SER A 580 -11.23 13.98 16.39
N LYS A 581 -11.10 14.89 17.36
CA LYS A 581 -12.18 15.19 18.29
C LYS A 581 -13.44 15.47 17.48
N SER A 582 -14.46 14.63 17.65
CA SER A 582 -15.82 15.01 17.37
C SER A 582 -16.10 16.30 18.14
N ILE A 583 -16.47 17.36 17.43
CA ILE A 583 -17.07 18.54 18.05
C ILE A 583 -18.38 18.04 18.65
N ASP A 584 -18.36 17.79 19.96
CA ASP A 584 -19.57 17.49 20.71
C ASP A 584 -20.34 18.81 20.83
N SER A 585 -21.33 18.98 19.94
CA SER A 585 -22.32 20.04 20.05
C SER A 585 -23.34 19.65 21.11
N SER A 586 -22.92 19.72 22.37
CA SER A 586 -23.79 19.58 23.53
C SER A 586 -23.43 20.62 24.59
N MET A 587 -23.59 21.90 24.25
CA MET A 587 -23.92 22.90 25.27
C MET A 587 -25.37 22.66 25.70
N SER A 588 -25.58 21.68 26.57
CA SER A 588 -26.78 21.63 27.40
C SER A 588 -26.66 22.73 28.45
N ALA A 589 -27.54 23.73 28.34
CA ALA A 589 -27.79 24.68 29.39
C ALA A 589 -28.23 23.93 30.66
N SER A 590 -27.33 23.84 31.64
CA SER A 590 -27.69 23.46 33.01
C SER A 590 -28.05 24.74 33.77
N SER A 591 -29.35 25.00 33.85
CA SER A 591 -29.94 25.83 34.88
C SER A 591 -29.79 25.11 36.23
N ASP A 592 -28.82 25.53 37.03
CA ASP A 592 -28.83 25.31 38.47
C ASP A 592 -28.65 26.65 39.17
N THR A 593 -29.79 27.31 39.37
CA THR A 593 -29.99 28.24 40.46
C THR A 593 -30.07 27.43 41.76
N ASP A 594 -29.05 27.51 42.63
CA ASP A 594 -29.34 27.87 44.01
C ASP A 594 -28.09 28.23 44.85
N ILE A 595 -28.23 29.42 45.46
CA ILE A 595 -27.71 29.84 46.76
C ILE A 595 -26.19 29.98 46.90
N ARG A 596 -25.73 31.23 46.86
CA ARG A 596 -25.10 31.86 48.05
C ARG A 596 -25.18 33.39 48.00
N LYS A 597 -25.74 33.92 49.09
CA LYS A 597 -25.83 35.32 49.52
C LYS A 597 -24.47 36.00 49.50
N GLY A 598 -24.46 37.30 49.21
CA GLY A 598 -23.33 38.18 49.43
C GLY A 598 -23.56 39.58 48.89
N ASP A 599 -24.29 40.38 49.66
CA ASP A 599 -24.48 41.82 49.47
C ASP A 599 -23.17 42.56 49.17
N CYS A 600 -23.19 43.51 48.23
CA CYS A 600 -23.02 44.94 48.53
C CYS A 600 -22.84 45.81 47.27
N ASN A 601 -23.82 46.71 47.10
CA ASN A 601 -23.64 48.15 46.87
C ASN A 601 -22.85 48.70 45.68
N LYS A 602 -23.66 49.33 44.80
CA LYS A 602 -23.72 50.79 44.53
C LYS A 602 -22.74 51.45 43.54
N TYR A 603 -23.39 52.39 42.84
CA TYR A 603 -22.91 53.53 42.06
C TYR A 603 -22.48 53.17 40.64
N SER A 604 -23.04 53.72 39.56
CA SER A 604 -24.14 54.66 39.32
C SER A 604 -24.44 54.61 37.82
#